data_AF-A0A1F6U3J3-F1
#
_entry.id   AF-A0A1F6U3J3-F1
#
_cell.length_a   1.000
_cell.length_b   1.000
_cell.length_c   1.000
_cell.angle_alpha   90.00
_cell.angle_beta   90.00
_cell.angle_gamma   90.00
#
_symmetry.space_group_name_H-M   'P 1'
#
loop_
_entity.id
_entity.type
_entity.pdbx_description
1 polymer ?
#
loop_
_entity_poly.entity_id
_entity_poly.type
_entity_poly.pdbx_seq_one_letter_code
_entity_poly.pdbx_strand_id
1 'polypeptide(L)'
;MMALGSGAAHAAYVPTVTTTGNNFTMLGGTGLLTGGNNDTTFTWDETLRTALVTDGTYNATLSSPTPFFGKIWTAKNVNIYGPGTYVFDSTALPGNPTPGTGTASQMYTLTIPTGYIGAHMLFDWSTSSDIDVVNLWKLNDSWDATGGDPVGSTTSPDPFCAAPLTTAGCNTVPNPFSNTRYTVWDMVSVDTPASTISTAGGSTTAPDETNLYHGTKMIDGPFVGQSANFNVNVPVPAAVWLLGSGLLGLVGVARRRKKA
;
A
#
# COMPACT_ATOMS: atom_id res chain seq x y z
N MET A 1 -18.36 7.61 -52.10
CA MET A 1 -17.11 8.08 -51.43
C MET A 1 -17.46 8.27 -49.96
N MET A 2 -17.01 7.34 -49.11
CA MET A 2 -17.42 7.22 -47.70
C MET A 2 -16.39 7.99 -46.86
N ALA A 3 -16.82 9.07 -46.20
CA ALA A 3 -15.96 9.84 -45.31
C ALA A 3 -15.96 9.18 -43.92
N LEU A 4 -14.82 8.63 -43.51
CA LEU A 4 -14.57 8.14 -42.16
C LEU A 4 -14.24 9.35 -41.27
N GLY A 5 -15.10 9.63 -40.29
CA GLY A 5 -14.84 10.64 -39.27
C GLY A 5 -13.78 10.15 -38.30
N SER A 6 -12.65 10.85 -38.23
CA SER A 6 -11.61 10.66 -37.23
C SER A 6 -12.13 11.13 -35.87
N GLY A 7 -12.43 10.20 -34.97
CA GLY A 7 -12.65 10.51 -33.56
C GLY A 7 -11.34 10.93 -32.92
N ALA A 8 -11.22 12.21 -32.52
CA ALA A 8 -10.14 12.66 -31.68
C ALA A 8 -10.30 12.04 -30.29
N ALA A 9 -9.48 11.04 -29.97
CA ALA A 9 -9.34 10.52 -28.62
C ALA A 9 -8.82 11.66 -27.73
N HIS A 10 -9.70 12.22 -26.89
CA HIS A 10 -9.28 13.12 -25.84
C HIS A 10 -8.56 12.27 -24.79
N ALA A 11 -7.24 12.39 -24.70
CA ALA A 11 -6.50 11.91 -23.55
C ALA A 11 -7.04 12.66 -22.33
N ALA A 12 -7.80 11.97 -21.49
CA ALA A 12 -8.25 12.51 -20.23
C ALA A 12 -7.00 12.84 -19.41
N TYR A 13 -6.82 14.13 -19.09
CA TYR A 13 -5.82 14.54 -18.11
C TYR A 13 -6.19 13.88 -16.80
N VAL A 14 -5.33 12.97 -16.33
CA VAL A 14 -5.49 12.35 -15.02
C VAL A 14 -4.65 13.17 -14.05
N PRO A 15 -5.27 13.96 -13.15
CA PRO A 15 -4.52 14.79 -12.22
C PRO A 15 -3.72 13.91 -11.27
N THR A 16 -2.41 14.16 -11.18
CA THR A 16 -1.59 13.61 -10.09
C THR A 16 -1.91 14.37 -8.81
N VAL A 17 -2.37 13.66 -7.79
CA VAL A 17 -2.52 14.19 -6.44
C VAL A 17 -1.22 14.03 -5.65
N THR A 18 -0.99 14.93 -4.70
CA THR A 18 0.13 14.87 -3.76
C THR A 18 -0.42 15.15 -2.37
N THR A 19 -0.14 14.25 -1.42
CA THR A 19 -0.45 14.44 0.00
C THR A 19 0.81 14.35 0.83
N THR A 20 0.81 15.10 1.93
CA THR A 20 1.87 15.13 2.94
C THR A 20 1.24 14.85 4.30
N GLY A 21 2.05 14.50 5.29
CA GLY A 21 1.53 14.14 6.61
C GLY A 21 1.03 12.69 6.68
N ASN A 22 1.35 11.87 5.66
CA ASN A 22 1.04 10.45 5.64
C ASN A 22 1.96 9.69 6.59
N ASN A 23 1.60 8.45 6.94
CA ASN A 23 2.36 7.63 7.86
C ASN A 23 3.08 6.48 7.15
N PHE A 24 4.31 6.23 7.59
CA PHE A 24 5.07 5.01 7.41
C PHE A 24 5.32 4.38 8.78
N THR A 25 5.03 3.10 8.93
CA THR A 25 5.27 2.31 10.15
C THR A 25 5.96 1.01 9.78
N MET A 26 7.06 0.68 10.45
CA MET A 26 7.72 -0.62 10.35
C MET A 26 7.38 -1.45 11.58
N LEU A 27 6.79 -2.62 11.36
CA LEU A 27 6.59 -3.65 12.38
C LEU A 27 7.66 -4.73 12.24
N GLY A 28 8.28 -5.12 13.35
CA GLY A 28 9.19 -6.26 13.38
C GLY A 28 8.45 -7.59 13.19
N GLY A 29 9.18 -8.69 13.05
CA GLY A 29 8.57 -10.01 12.82
C GLY A 29 7.68 -10.56 13.95
N THR A 30 7.65 -9.89 15.11
CA THR A 30 6.74 -10.17 16.23
C THR A 30 5.56 -9.19 16.30
N GLY A 31 5.36 -8.33 15.30
CA GLY A 31 4.30 -7.32 15.27
C GLY A 31 4.58 -6.06 16.08
N LEU A 32 5.75 -5.97 16.74
CA LEU A 32 6.12 -4.81 17.54
C LEU A 32 6.64 -3.66 16.68
N LEU A 33 6.31 -2.42 17.06
CA LEU A 33 6.86 -1.24 16.42
C LEU A 33 8.38 -1.25 16.45
N THR A 34 8.98 -1.08 15.28
CA THR A 34 10.42 -0.99 15.10
C THR A 34 10.85 0.42 14.64
N GLY A 35 9.94 1.19 14.02
CA GLY A 35 10.11 2.62 13.75
C GLY A 35 9.14 3.11 12.68
N GLY A 36 9.32 4.34 12.20
CA GLY A 36 8.42 4.95 11.22
C GLY A 36 8.52 6.48 11.17
N ASN A 37 7.68 7.10 10.33
CA ASN A 37 7.64 8.53 10.06
C ASN A 37 6.19 8.98 9.76
N ASN A 38 5.81 10.23 10.06
CA ASN A 38 4.48 10.80 9.75
C ASN A 38 4.55 12.00 8.80
N ASP A 39 5.70 12.27 8.22
CA ASP A 39 5.91 13.28 7.19
C ASP A 39 6.07 12.62 5.81
N THR A 40 5.37 11.51 5.60
CA THR A 40 5.41 10.79 4.32
C THR A 40 4.64 11.59 3.27
N THR A 41 5.28 11.78 2.12
CA THR A 41 4.67 12.33 0.91
C THR A 41 4.24 11.19 0.01
N PHE A 42 2.97 11.19 -0.40
CA PHE A 42 2.40 10.26 -1.35
C PHE A 42 1.99 11.02 -2.61
N THR A 43 2.38 10.52 -3.79
CA THR A 43 1.85 10.99 -5.06
C THR A 43 1.13 9.85 -5.76
N TRP A 44 0.02 10.15 -6.43
CA TRP A 44 -0.73 9.16 -7.19
C TRP A 44 -1.52 9.84 -8.31
N ASP A 45 -1.59 9.22 -9.49
CA ASP A 45 -2.45 9.69 -10.59
C ASP A 45 -3.90 9.22 -10.47
N GLU A 46 -4.33 8.65 -9.34
CA GLU A 46 -5.69 8.15 -9.12
C GLU A 46 -6.13 6.99 -10.02
N THR A 47 -5.24 6.43 -10.86
CA THR A 47 -5.55 5.26 -11.67
C THR A 47 -5.38 3.97 -10.86
N LEU A 48 -6.26 3.00 -11.12
CA LEU A 48 -6.13 1.63 -10.61
C LEU A 48 -5.68 0.71 -11.73
N ARG A 49 -4.63 -0.05 -11.44
CA ARG A 49 -4.19 -1.16 -12.28
C ARG A 49 -5.16 -2.33 -12.12
N THR A 50 -5.46 -2.98 -13.23
CA THR A 50 -6.33 -4.17 -13.32
C THR A 50 -5.59 -5.40 -13.84
N ALA A 51 -4.30 -5.25 -14.13
CA ALA A 51 -3.38 -6.29 -14.54
C ALA A 51 -2.02 -6.02 -13.89
N LEU A 52 -1.26 -7.09 -13.64
CA LEU A 52 0.10 -6.99 -13.12
C LEU A 52 0.95 -6.11 -14.03
N VAL A 53 1.61 -5.12 -13.45
CA VAL A 53 2.50 -4.25 -14.21
C VAL A 53 3.82 -4.97 -14.44
N THR A 54 4.17 -5.11 -15.72
CA THR A 54 5.38 -5.79 -16.19
C THR A 54 6.05 -4.99 -17.28
N ASP A 55 5.98 -3.66 -17.24
CA ASP A 55 6.70 -2.79 -18.17
C ASP A 55 7.50 -1.69 -17.44
N GLY A 56 7.51 -1.76 -16.12
CA GLY A 56 8.12 -0.77 -15.24
C GLY A 56 7.39 0.56 -15.15
N THR A 57 6.21 0.69 -15.75
CA THR A 57 5.35 1.84 -15.47
C THR A 57 4.93 1.85 -13.99
N TYR A 58 4.60 3.03 -13.51
CA TYR A 58 4.12 3.24 -12.15
C TYR A 58 3.16 4.40 -12.14
N ASN A 59 2.30 4.44 -11.13
CA ASN A 59 1.27 5.47 -11.03
C ASN A 59 1.32 6.23 -9.70
N ALA A 60 2.21 5.84 -8.79
CA ALA A 60 2.41 6.49 -7.51
C ALA A 60 3.88 6.53 -7.06
N THR A 61 4.17 7.33 -6.02
CA THR A 61 5.43 7.33 -5.27
C THR A 61 5.20 7.61 -3.79
N LEU A 62 6.10 7.12 -2.93
CA LEU A 62 6.12 7.43 -1.49
C LEU A 62 7.54 7.85 -1.07
N SER A 63 7.66 8.83 -0.19
CA SER A 63 8.96 9.21 0.38
C SER A 63 8.80 9.98 1.68
N SER A 64 9.85 10.05 2.49
CA SER A 64 9.91 10.96 3.63
C SER A 64 11.28 11.66 3.66
N PRO A 65 11.32 12.97 4.00
CA PRO A 65 12.58 13.64 4.29
C PRO A 65 13.15 13.25 5.67
N THR A 66 12.35 12.63 6.55
CA THR A 66 12.83 12.12 7.83
C THR A 66 13.46 10.74 7.66
N PRO A 67 14.71 10.54 8.12
CA PRO A 67 15.36 9.24 8.05
C PRO A 67 14.65 8.16 8.86
N PHE A 68 14.63 6.94 8.33
CA PHE A 68 14.31 5.71 9.06
C PHE A 68 15.62 4.99 9.39
N PHE A 69 15.88 4.65 10.65
CA PHE A 69 17.19 4.14 11.10
C PHE A 69 18.40 4.97 10.61
N GLY A 70 18.26 6.31 10.62
CA GLY A 70 19.33 7.24 10.25
C GLY A 70 19.64 7.29 8.75
N LYS A 71 18.80 6.70 7.89
CA LYS A 71 18.94 6.73 6.43
C LYS A 71 17.63 7.19 5.77
N ILE A 72 17.75 7.99 4.72
CA ILE A 72 16.59 8.38 3.89
C ILE A 72 16.08 7.16 3.14
N TRP A 73 14.78 7.11 2.92
CA TRP A 73 14.12 6.08 2.14
C TRP A 73 13.16 6.69 1.11
N THR A 74 12.94 5.93 0.04
CA THR A 74 11.93 6.23 -0.99
C THR A 74 11.29 4.94 -1.47
N ALA A 75 9.98 4.93 -1.64
CA ALA A 75 9.31 3.89 -2.41
C ALA A 75 9.05 4.40 -3.83
N LYS A 76 9.65 3.73 -4.81
CA LYS A 76 9.50 3.99 -6.24
C LYS A 76 8.75 2.85 -6.91
N ASN A 77 8.43 3.05 -8.19
CA ASN A 77 7.69 2.08 -8.99
C ASN A 77 6.38 1.61 -8.31
N VAL A 78 5.75 2.50 -7.54
CA VAL A 78 4.53 2.18 -6.79
C VAL A 78 3.39 2.02 -7.78
N ASN A 79 2.78 0.84 -7.76
CA ASN A 79 1.62 0.50 -8.58
C ASN A 79 0.43 0.22 -7.68
N ILE A 80 -0.64 0.99 -7.91
CA ILE A 80 -1.89 0.90 -7.14
C ILE A 80 -2.89 0.03 -7.90
N TYR A 81 -3.39 -1.02 -7.27
CA TYR A 81 -4.22 -2.06 -7.85
C TYR A 81 -5.65 -2.04 -7.30
N GLY A 82 -6.63 -2.18 -8.18
CA GLY A 82 -8.02 -2.40 -7.79
C GLY A 82 -8.29 -3.86 -7.40
N PRO A 83 -9.54 -4.20 -7.01
CA PRO A 83 -9.92 -5.56 -6.66
C PRO A 83 -9.53 -6.60 -7.71
N GLY A 84 -8.99 -7.74 -7.26
CA GLY A 84 -8.44 -8.78 -8.12
C GLY A 84 -7.37 -9.63 -7.43
N THR A 85 -6.79 -10.58 -8.16
CA THR A 85 -5.67 -11.40 -7.68
C THR A 85 -4.44 -11.12 -8.53
N TYR A 86 -3.33 -10.80 -7.87
CA TYR A 86 -2.08 -10.39 -8.48
C TYR A 86 -0.95 -11.23 -7.89
N VAL A 87 0.02 -11.61 -8.72
CA VAL A 87 1.19 -12.37 -8.28
C VAL A 87 2.44 -11.55 -8.57
N PHE A 88 3.11 -11.07 -7.53
CA PHE A 88 4.34 -10.30 -7.62
C PHE A 88 5.53 -11.25 -7.51
N ASP A 89 6.51 -11.11 -8.41
CA ASP A 89 7.75 -11.88 -8.40
C ASP A 89 8.88 -10.99 -7.85
N SER A 90 9.49 -11.39 -6.74
CA SER A 90 10.59 -10.64 -6.13
C SER A 90 11.93 -10.71 -6.90
N THR A 91 11.95 -11.40 -8.05
CA THR A 91 13.17 -11.61 -8.85
C THR A 91 12.98 -11.42 -10.35
N ALA A 92 11.76 -11.53 -10.87
CA ALA A 92 11.46 -11.23 -12.27
C ALA A 92 10.88 -9.83 -12.37
N LEU A 93 11.44 -9.00 -13.23
CA LEU A 93 10.99 -7.62 -13.36
C LEU A 93 10.74 -7.29 -14.81
N PRO A 94 9.64 -6.56 -15.08
CA PRO A 94 9.88 -5.17 -15.49
C PRO A 94 9.35 -4.12 -14.49
N GLY A 95 10.25 -3.22 -14.07
CA GLY A 95 10.06 -2.23 -13.00
C GLY A 95 11.26 -2.08 -12.05
N ASN A 96 12.21 -3.03 -12.10
CA ASN A 96 13.54 -2.92 -11.49
C ASN A 96 14.56 -3.65 -12.42
N PRO A 97 15.76 -3.09 -12.69
CA PRO A 97 16.79 -3.75 -13.50
C PRO A 97 17.84 -4.56 -12.70
N THR A 98 17.64 -4.82 -11.40
CA THR A 98 18.58 -5.62 -10.59
C THR A 98 17.82 -6.61 -9.70
N PRO A 99 18.22 -7.90 -9.64
CA PRO A 99 17.70 -8.81 -8.63
C PRO A 99 17.83 -8.16 -7.25
N GLY A 100 16.73 -8.06 -6.50
CA GLY A 100 16.80 -7.88 -5.06
C GLY A 100 17.76 -8.94 -4.52
N THR A 101 18.52 -8.63 -3.47
CA THR A 101 19.63 -9.47 -2.99
C THR A 101 19.22 -10.86 -2.45
N GLY A 102 18.01 -11.34 -2.74
CA GLY A 102 17.48 -12.66 -2.40
C GLY A 102 17.72 -13.70 -3.49
N THR A 103 18.40 -14.79 -3.15
CA THR A 103 18.82 -15.87 -4.06
C THR A 103 17.74 -16.90 -4.43
N ALA A 104 16.45 -16.55 -4.41
CA ALA A 104 15.39 -17.38 -4.97
C ALA A 104 14.18 -16.52 -5.33
N SER A 105 13.61 -16.72 -6.53
CA SER A 105 12.34 -16.11 -6.93
C SER A 105 11.27 -16.46 -5.91
N GLN A 106 10.76 -15.45 -5.22
CA GLN A 106 9.64 -15.58 -4.31
C GLN A 106 8.44 -14.89 -4.94
N MET A 107 7.39 -15.67 -5.14
CA MET A 107 6.12 -15.19 -5.66
C MET A 107 5.22 -14.86 -4.48
N TYR A 108 4.74 -13.62 -4.40
CA TYR A 108 3.71 -13.20 -3.46
C TYR A 108 2.37 -13.06 -4.17
N THR A 109 1.35 -13.76 -3.68
CA THR A 109 -0.02 -13.66 -4.22
C THR A 109 -0.88 -12.74 -3.37
N LEU A 110 -1.21 -11.56 -3.89
CA LEU A 110 -2.15 -10.64 -3.25
C LEU A 110 -3.56 -10.85 -3.82
N THR A 111 -4.53 -11.14 -2.95
CA THR A 111 -5.96 -11.06 -3.31
C THR A 111 -6.57 -9.82 -2.67
N ILE A 112 -7.04 -8.90 -3.51
CA ILE A 112 -7.62 -7.62 -3.12
C ILE A 112 -9.15 -7.74 -3.17
N PRO A 113 -9.85 -7.70 -2.02
CA PRO A 113 -11.32 -7.74 -1.99
C PRO A 113 -11.94 -6.44 -2.48
N THR A 114 -13.24 -6.47 -2.80
CA THR A 114 -14.01 -5.24 -3.01
C THR A 114 -13.99 -4.37 -1.75
N GLY A 115 -13.79 -3.06 -1.92
CA GLY A 115 -13.65 -2.10 -0.81
C GLY A 115 -12.23 -1.93 -0.29
N TYR A 116 -11.27 -2.62 -0.90
CA TYR A 116 -9.84 -2.48 -0.63
C TYR A 116 -9.10 -2.07 -1.90
N ILE A 117 -7.90 -1.54 -1.71
CA ILE A 117 -6.93 -1.23 -2.76
C ILE A 117 -5.61 -1.90 -2.37
N GLY A 118 -4.86 -2.41 -3.34
CA GLY A 118 -3.53 -2.98 -3.09
C GLY A 118 -2.43 -2.10 -3.65
N ALA A 119 -1.24 -2.23 -3.10
CA ALA A 119 -0.04 -1.59 -3.64
C ALA A 119 1.11 -2.60 -3.67
N HIS A 120 1.88 -2.56 -4.75
CA HIS A 120 3.22 -3.13 -4.80
C HIS A 120 4.21 -2.00 -5.09
N MET A 121 5.34 -2.00 -4.40
CA MET A 121 6.32 -0.94 -4.45
C MET A 121 7.74 -1.44 -4.19
N LEU A 122 8.70 -0.65 -4.64
CA LEU A 122 10.12 -0.90 -4.47
C LEU A 122 10.70 0.10 -3.48
N PHE A 123 11.06 -0.37 -2.30
CA PHE A 123 11.55 0.42 -1.19
C PHE A 123 13.09 0.50 -1.22
N ASP A 124 13.61 1.69 -1.44
CA ASP A 124 15.04 1.99 -1.37
C ASP A 124 15.38 2.52 0.02
N TRP A 125 16.38 1.93 0.68
CA TRP A 125 16.87 2.33 1.99
C TRP A 125 18.38 2.14 2.11
N SER A 126 19.10 3.21 2.43
CA SER A 126 20.56 3.19 2.54
C SER A 126 21.26 2.71 1.26
N THR A 127 21.84 1.50 1.26
CA THR A 127 22.50 0.88 0.10
C THR A 127 21.70 -0.31 -0.43
N SER A 128 20.60 -0.66 0.23
CA SER A 128 19.65 -1.66 -0.25
C SER A 128 18.63 -0.94 -1.13
N SER A 129 18.53 -1.38 -2.37
CA SER A 129 17.54 -0.86 -3.31
C SER A 129 16.52 -1.94 -3.64
N ASP A 130 15.39 -1.49 -4.16
CA ASP A 130 14.39 -2.31 -4.81
C ASP A 130 13.82 -3.43 -3.94
N ILE A 131 13.68 -3.14 -2.64
CA ILE A 131 13.11 -4.10 -1.69
C ILE A 131 11.61 -4.17 -1.92
N ASP A 132 11.07 -5.37 -2.08
CA ASP A 132 9.65 -5.57 -2.37
C ASP A 132 8.79 -5.31 -1.13
N VAL A 133 7.82 -4.41 -1.30
CA VAL A 133 6.78 -4.15 -0.30
C VAL A 133 5.41 -4.30 -0.96
N VAL A 134 4.54 -4.99 -0.25
CA VAL A 134 3.13 -5.14 -0.60
C VAL A 134 2.28 -4.60 0.54
N ASN A 135 1.28 -3.78 0.21
CA ASN A 135 0.29 -3.32 1.18
C ASN A 135 -1.12 -3.62 0.64
N LEU A 136 -1.98 -4.11 1.53
CA LEU A 136 -3.42 -4.05 1.34
C LEU A 136 -3.94 -2.86 2.13
N TRP A 137 -4.73 -2.03 1.47
CA TRP A 137 -5.32 -0.83 2.03
C TRP A 137 -6.82 -0.98 2.16
N LYS A 138 -7.31 -0.78 3.39
CA LYS A 138 -8.73 -0.58 3.66
C LYS A 138 -9.06 0.90 3.57
N LEU A 139 -10.23 1.20 3.03
CA LEU A 139 -10.61 2.56 2.70
C LEU A 139 -11.40 3.21 3.83
N ASN A 140 -11.08 4.47 4.15
CA ASN A 140 -11.74 5.27 5.18
C ASN A 140 -11.78 4.60 6.56
N ASP A 141 -10.62 4.12 7.02
CA ASP A 141 -10.53 3.39 8.27
C ASP A 141 -9.31 3.83 9.09
N SER A 142 -9.28 3.39 10.34
CA SER A 142 -8.19 3.59 11.28
C SER A 142 -7.44 2.28 11.52
N TRP A 143 -6.22 2.41 12.00
CA TRP A 143 -5.37 1.27 12.31
C TRP A 143 -6.03 0.39 13.40
N ASP A 144 -6.53 1.01 14.48
CA ASP A 144 -7.13 0.28 15.62
C ASP A 144 -8.44 -0.44 15.25
N ALA A 145 -9.33 0.21 14.49
CA ALA A 145 -10.64 -0.36 14.15
C ALA A 145 -10.56 -1.53 13.16
N THR A 146 -9.41 -1.74 12.50
CA THR A 146 -9.25 -2.83 11.54
C THR A 146 -8.77 -4.14 12.16
N GLY A 147 -8.49 -4.17 13.47
CA GLY A 147 -8.32 -5.42 14.22
C GLY A 147 -7.00 -6.17 14.03
N GLY A 148 -5.96 -5.51 13.50
CA GLY A 148 -4.60 -6.08 13.37
C GLY A 148 -3.66 -5.70 14.54
N ASP A 149 -4.20 -5.32 15.70
CA ASP A 149 -3.40 -5.09 16.90
C ASP A 149 -2.84 -6.42 17.43
N PRO A 150 -1.53 -6.53 17.71
CA PRO A 150 -0.99 -7.64 18.47
C PRO A 150 -1.70 -7.75 19.83
N VAL A 151 -2.64 -8.70 19.94
CA VAL A 151 -3.09 -9.37 21.17
C VAL A 151 -3.14 -8.45 22.41
N GLY A 152 -4.27 -7.79 22.64
CA GLY A 152 -4.76 -7.50 24.00
C GLY A 152 -3.84 -6.69 24.92
N SER A 153 -2.89 -5.94 24.38
CA SER A 153 -1.99 -5.14 25.18
C SER A 153 -2.56 -3.73 25.30
N THR A 154 -3.29 -3.47 26.39
CA THR A 154 -3.54 -2.10 26.88
C THR A 154 -2.25 -1.32 27.17
N THR A 155 -1.11 -1.99 27.03
CA THR A 155 0.27 -1.52 27.15
C THR A 155 1.06 -1.62 25.84
N SER A 156 0.42 -1.89 24.70
CA SER A 156 1.12 -1.95 23.40
C SER A 156 1.66 -0.54 23.20
N PRO A 157 3.00 -0.34 23.17
CA PRO A 157 3.54 0.97 22.87
C PRO A 157 2.91 1.36 21.53
N ASP A 158 2.09 2.40 21.55
CA ASP A 158 1.41 2.91 20.37
C ASP A 158 2.47 2.98 19.27
N PRO A 159 2.27 2.40 18.07
CA PRO A 159 3.23 2.52 16.98
C PRO A 159 3.62 4.00 16.71
N PHE A 160 2.81 4.90 17.25
CA PHE A 160 2.90 6.36 17.21
C PHE A 160 3.51 7.03 18.45
N CYS A 161 3.51 6.40 19.63
CA CYS A 161 4.23 6.83 20.83
C CYS A 161 4.57 5.61 21.70
N ALA A 162 5.83 5.15 21.68
CA ALA A 162 6.23 4.01 22.50
C ALA A 162 6.19 4.34 24.01
N ALA A 163 5.35 3.64 24.76
CA ALA A 163 5.25 3.72 26.23
C ALA A 163 6.42 2.97 26.93
N PRO A 164 6.79 3.33 28.18
CA PRO A 164 6.09 4.21 29.11
C PRO A 164 6.82 5.55 29.26
N LEU A 165 6.68 6.44 28.27
CA LEU A 165 7.20 7.79 28.40
C LEU A 165 6.04 8.73 28.73
N THR A 166 5.96 9.05 30.03
CA THR A 166 5.13 10.09 30.64
C THR A 166 5.02 11.32 29.73
N THR A 167 3.90 11.48 29.03
CA THR A 167 3.29 12.73 28.50
C THR A 167 4.19 13.77 27.75
N ALA A 168 5.48 13.51 27.56
CA ALA A 168 6.48 14.49 27.12
C ALA A 168 7.34 13.98 25.95
N GLY A 169 7.16 12.72 25.53
CA GLY A 169 7.98 12.08 24.49
C GLY A 169 7.45 12.14 23.05
N CYS A 170 6.17 12.50 22.83
CA CYS A 170 5.65 12.60 21.46
C CYS A 170 6.22 13.82 20.69
N ASN A 171 7.06 14.66 21.32
CA ASN A 171 7.62 15.91 20.76
C ASN A 171 9.09 15.83 20.35
N THR A 172 9.78 14.68 20.46
CA THR A 172 11.22 14.58 20.17
C THR A 172 11.58 13.75 18.95
N VAL A 173 10.60 13.13 18.27
CA VAL A 173 10.82 12.74 16.87
C VAL A 173 10.85 14.05 16.07
N PRO A 174 11.85 14.33 15.21
CA PRO A 174 11.93 15.56 14.41
C PRO A 174 10.80 15.74 13.36
N ASN A 175 9.71 15.00 13.52
CA ASN A 175 8.63 14.86 12.58
C ASN A 175 7.49 15.83 12.98
N PRO A 176 7.11 16.78 12.11
CA PRO A 176 6.13 17.82 12.43
C PRO A 176 4.69 17.31 12.53
N PHE A 177 4.41 16.04 12.24
CA PHE A 177 3.04 15.48 12.25
C PHE A 177 2.86 14.43 13.36
N SER A 178 1.89 14.67 14.24
CA SER A 178 1.40 13.70 15.24
C SER A 178 0.07 13.13 14.76
N ASN A 179 0.02 11.82 14.58
CA ASN A 179 -1.18 11.03 14.34
C ASN A 179 -1.25 9.93 15.41
N THR A 180 -2.41 9.31 15.56
CA THR A 180 -2.66 8.25 16.55
C THR A 180 -3.13 7.01 15.82
N ARG A 181 -3.17 5.84 16.48
CA ARG A 181 -3.83 4.65 15.91
C ARG A 181 -5.31 4.84 15.56
N TYR A 182 -5.95 5.88 16.10
CA TYR A 182 -7.34 6.28 15.82
C TYR A 182 -7.48 7.23 14.64
N THR A 183 -6.37 7.75 14.09
CA THR A 183 -6.42 8.58 12.91
C THR A 183 -7.05 7.78 11.77
N VAL A 184 -8.13 8.33 11.22
CA VAL A 184 -8.80 7.77 10.05
C VAL A 184 -8.05 8.23 8.81
N TRP A 185 -7.64 7.26 8.00
CA TRP A 185 -6.96 7.47 6.74
C TRP A 185 -7.90 7.14 5.59
N ASP A 186 -7.71 7.81 4.46
CA ASP A 186 -8.44 7.44 3.25
C ASP A 186 -8.04 6.03 2.80
N MET A 187 -6.78 5.65 3.07
CA MET A 187 -6.23 4.31 2.83
C MET A 187 -5.34 3.92 4.01
N VAL A 188 -5.76 2.92 4.80
CA VAL A 188 -5.00 2.40 5.95
C VAL A 188 -4.42 1.03 5.62
N SER A 189 -3.13 0.80 5.91
CA SER A 189 -2.49 -0.51 5.76
C SER A 189 -3.13 -1.50 6.70
N VAL A 190 -3.51 -2.63 6.15
CA VAL A 190 -4.10 -3.74 6.88
C VAL A 190 -3.29 -4.99 6.63
N ASP A 191 -3.52 -5.98 7.48
CA ASP A 191 -3.00 -7.31 7.23
C ASP A 191 -3.55 -7.86 5.92
N THR A 192 -2.71 -8.60 5.21
CA THR A 192 -3.15 -9.30 4.01
C THR A 192 -3.87 -10.58 4.40
N PRO A 193 -4.86 -11.05 3.64
CA PRO A 193 -5.35 -12.40 3.83
C PRO A 193 -4.19 -13.39 3.65
N ALA A 194 -4.28 -14.54 4.34
CA ALA A 194 -3.36 -15.65 4.17
C ALA A 194 -3.01 -15.85 2.70
N SER A 195 -1.73 -15.65 2.38
CA SER A 195 -1.22 -15.62 1.01
C SER A 195 -0.12 -16.65 0.87
N THR A 196 -0.06 -17.26 -0.31
CA THR A 196 0.98 -18.23 -0.61
C THR A 196 2.23 -17.50 -1.09
N ILE A 197 3.24 -17.41 -0.21
CA ILE A 197 4.62 -17.16 -0.61
C ILE A 197 5.17 -18.47 -1.17
N SER A 198 5.56 -18.50 -2.44
CA SER A 198 6.12 -19.70 -3.08
C SER A 198 7.49 -19.42 -3.66
N THR A 199 8.40 -20.40 -3.60
CA THR A 199 9.65 -20.34 -4.37
C THR A 199 9.38 -20.72 -5.82
N ALA A 200 10.01 -20.05 -6.79
CA ALA A 200 9.95 -20.51 -8.18
C ALA A 200 10.50 -21.93 -8.27
N GLY A 201 9.68 -22.84 -8.77
CA GLY A 201 9.93 -24.28 -8.75
C GLY A 201 8.97 -25.08 -7.87
N GLY A 202 8.01 -24.43 -7.19
CA GLY A 202 6.89 -25.11 -6.55
C GLY A 202 7.24 -25.81 -5.24
N SER A 203 8.41 -25.54 -4.64
CA SER A 203 8.69 -25.97 -3.27
C SER A 203 8.03 -25.00 -2.30
N THR A 204 6.83 -25.35 -1.86
CA THR A 204 6.12 -24.68 -0.77
C THR A 204 6.81 -25.01 0.55
N THR A 205 7.88 -24.28 0.90
CA THR A 205 8.49 -24.37 2.23
C THR A 205 8.76 -23.00 2.89
N ALA A 206 8.30 -21.89 2.31
CA ALA A 206 8.51 -20.54 2.85
C ALA A 206 7.18 -19.88 3.29
N PRO A 207 7.21 -19.00 4.31
CA PRO A 207 6.17 -18.85 5.32
C PRO A 207 4.86 -18.33 4.74
N ASP A 208 3.75 -18.98 5.09
CA ASP A 208 2.42 -18.41 4.92
C ASP A 208 2.37 -17.07 5.68
N GLU A 209 1.74 -16.09 5.04
CA GLU A 209 1.38 -14.81 5.63
C GLU A 209 0.21 -15.06 6.62
N THR A 210 0.54 -15.74 7.73
CA THR A 210 -0.38 -16.07 8.84
C THR A 210 -0.20 -15.13 10.03
N ASN A 211 0.50 -14.02 9.82
CA ASN A 211 0.65 -13.09 10.93
C ASN A 211 -0.70 -12.41 11.21
N LEU A 212 -0.86 -11.83 12.40
CA LEU A 212 -2.13 -11.20 12.80
C LEU A 212 -1.95 -9.69 12.93
N TYR A 213 -0.94 -9.14 12.24
CA TYR A 213 -0.49 -7.76 12.37
C TYR A 213 -0.60 -7.05 11.02
N HIS A 214 -0.74 -5.73 11.06
CA HIS A 214 -0.89 -4.95 9.83
C HIS A 214 0.32 -5.09 8.89
N GLY A 215 0.00 -5.20 7.59
CA GLY A 215 0.96 -5.17 6.50
C GLY A 215 1.58 -6.52 6.20
N THR A 216 1.94 -6.69 4.93
CA THR A 216 2.58 -7.90 4.44
C THR A 216 4.03 -7.98 4.86
N LYS A 217 4.48 -9.17 5.23
CA LYS A 217 5.90 -9.43 5.48
C LYS A 217 6.73 -9.22 4.23
N MET A 218 7.80 -8.45 4.36
CA MET A 218 8.83 -8.29 3.34
C MET A 218 9.55 -9.62 3.16
N ILE A 219 9.78 -10.00 1.89
CA ILE A 219 10.34 -11.30 1.50
C ILE A 219 11.78 -11.20 1.02
N ASP A 220 12.29 -9.98 0.84
CA ASP A 220 13.66 -9.71 0.45
C ASP A 220 14.25 -8.48 1.18
N GLY A 221 15.48 -8.10 0.80
CA GLY A 221 16.22 -7.01 1.42
C GLY A 221 16.67 -7.27 2.87
N PRO A 222 17.10 -6.23 3.60
CA PRO A 222 17.55 -6.34 5.00
C PRO A 222 16.40 -6.46 6.01
N PHE A 223 15.14 -6.33 5.56
CA PHE A 223 13.95 -6.30 6.42
C PHE A 223 13.07 -7.54 6.28
N VAL A 224 13.61 -8.65 5.75
CA VAL A 224 12.86 -9.91 5.61
C VAL A 224 12.14 -10.30 6.91
N GLY A 225 10.85 -10.60 6.80
CA GLY A 225 9.98 -10.96 7.91
C GLY A 225 9.42 -9.79 8.73
N GLN A 226 9.79 -8.55 8.41
CA GLN A 226 9.18 -7.33 8.94
C GLN A 226 8.07 -6.84 8.00
N SER A 227 7.19 -5.96 8.48
CA SER A 227 6.10 -5.41 7.68
C SER A 227 6.22 -3.89 7.57
N ALA A 228 6.47 -3.40 6.36
CA ALA A 228 6.40 -1.99 6.01
C ALA A 228 4.94 -1.60 5.74
N ASN A 229 4.45 -0.63 6.49
CA ASN A 229 3.06 -0.19 6.46
C ASN A 229 2.97 1.29 6.11
N PHE A 230 2.08 1.62 5.18
CA PHE A 230 1.81 3.00 4.81
C PHE A 230 0.34 3.33 5.01
N ASN A 231 0.04 4.44 5.69
CA ASN A 231 -1.31 4.97 5.79
C ASN A 231 -1.32 6.33 5.12
N VAL A 232 -2.20 6.51 4.13
CA VAL A 232 -2.17 7.69 3.27
C VAL A 232 -3.54 8.36 3.20
N ASN A 233 -3.51 9.68 3.11
CA ASN A 233 -4.62 10.48 2.64
C ASN A 233 -4.52 10.66 1.14
N VAL A 234 -5.68 10.82 0.51
CA VAL A 234 -5.82 11.20 -0.90
C VAL A 234 -6.81 12.36 -0.97
N PRO A 235 -6.42 13.53 -1.51
CA PRO A 235 -7.32 14.68 -1.59
C PRO A 235 -8.36 14.33 -2.65
N VAL A 236 -9.53 13.90 -2.22
CA VAL A 236 -10.61 13.48 -3.11
C VAL A 236 -10.84 14.50 -4.24
N PRO A 237 -11.10 13.99 -5.45
CA PRO A 237 -12.41 14.26 -6.01
C PRO A 237 -13.29 13.02 -5.92
N ALA A 238 -14.43 13.17 -5.25
CA ALA A 238 -15.51 12.18 -5.12
C ALA A 238 -16.02 11.56 -6.45
N ALA A 239 -15.51 11.95 -7.62
CA ALA A 239 -15.93 11.47 -8.92
C ALA A 239 -15.60 9.99 -9.20
N VAL A 240 -14.47 9.46 -8.70
CA VAL A 240 -14.13 8.02 -8.86
C VAL A 240 -15.04 7.13 -8.00
N TRP A 241 -15.37 7.59 -6.78
CA TRP A 241 -16.35 6.94 -5.91
C TRP A 241 -17.80 7.06 -6.44
N LEU A 242 -18.12 8.13 -7.16
CA LEU A 242 -19.45 8.37 -7.77
C LEU A 242 -19.71 7.61 -9.07
N LEU A 243 -18.70 7.15 -9.82
CA LEU A 243 -18.95 6.33 -11.01
C LEU A 243 -19.39 4.90 -10.67
N GLY A 244 -18.89 4.32 -9.57
CA GLY A 244 -19.33 3.02 -9.06
C GLY A 244 -20.79 3.03 -8.56
N SER A 245 -21.20 4.10 -7.88
CA SER A 245 -22.59 4.27 -7.41
C SER A 245 -23.53 4.82 -8.50
N GLY A 246 -23.03 5.67 -9.41
CA GLY A 246 -23.76 6.24 -10.53
C GLY A 246 -24.17 5.19 -11.58
N LEU A 247 -23.33 4.20 -11.86
CA LEU A 247 -23.67 3.10 -12.78
C LEU A 247 -24.76 2.19 -12.19
N LEU A 248 -24.74 1.93 -10.88
CA LEU A 248 -25.81 1.21 -10.18
C LEU A 248 -27.12 2.01 -10.18
N GLY A 249 -27.05 3.34 -10.01
CA GLY A 249 -28.20 4.24 -10.16
C GLY A 249 -28.81 4.20 -11.56
N LEU A 250 -27.98 4.19 -12.61
CA LEU A 250 -28.42 4.10 -14.02
C LEU A 250 -29.02 2.73 -14.36
N VAL A 251 -28.48 1.63 -13.85
CA VAL A 251 -29.07 0.28 -13.98
C VAL A 251 -30.43 0.20 -13.26
N GLY A 252 -30.57 0.86 -12.11
CA GLY A 252 -31.84 0.99 -11.40
C GLY A 252 -32.91 1.75 -12.20
N VAL A 253 -32.54 2.87 -12.85
CA VAL A 253 -33.43 3.65 -13.72
C VAL A 253 -33.81 2.88 -14.99
N ALA A 254 -32.86 2.16 -15.60
CA ALA A 254 -33.10 1.34 -16.79
C ALA A 254 -34.07 0.18 -16.53
N ARG A 255 -34.04 -0.45 -15.34
CA ARG A 255 -35.02 -1.48 -14.95
C ARG A 255 -36.43 -0.92 -14.74
N ARG A 256 -36.55 0.31 -14.23
CA ARG A 256 -37.87 0.93 -13.97
C ARG A 256 -38.63 1.25 -15.27
N ARG A 257 -37.93 1.51 -16.37
CA ARG A 257 -38.53 1.80 -17.68
C ARG A 257 -39.07 0.57 -18.44
N LYS A 258 -38.83 -0.66 -17.97
CA LYS A 258 -39.39 -1.89 -18.58
C LYS A 258 -40.72 -2.33 -17.97
N LYS A 259 -41.23 -1.64 -16.95
CA LYS A 259 -42.50 -1.94 -16.27
C LYS A 259 -43.58 -0.86 -16.46
N ALA A 260 -43.39 0.05 -17.41
CA ALA A 260 -44.38 1.02 -17.85
C ALA A 260 -44.71 0.76 -19.32
#